data_AF-A0A151R3X9-F1
#
_entry.id   AF-A0A151R3X9-F1
#
_cell.length_a   1.000
_cell.length_b   1.000
_cell.length_c   1.000
_cell.angle_alpha   90.00
_cell.angle_beta   90.00
_cell.angle_gamma   90.00
#
_symmetry.space_group_name_H-M   'P 1'
#
loop_
_entity.id
_entity.type
_entity.pdbx_description
1 polymer ?
#
loop_
_entity_poly.entity_id
_entity_poly.type
_entity_poly.pdbx_seq_one_letter_code
_entity_poly.pdbx_strand_id
1 'polypeptide(L)'
;MGSSSDPPHFYVYQCLFKDLGVRLPFTQFECDFLNFINSAPCQLHPNTWGFFRAFQVLCSALGIEVSLPVFLHFYQLKMGVPPYGLMFLNGSKAGGLFSLYS
;
A
#
# COMPACT_ATOMS: atom_id res chain seq x y z
N MET A 1 -11.59 24.60 -22.47
CA MET A 1 -11.56 24.13 -21.06
C MET A 1 -10.26 24.61 -20.46
N GLY A 2 -10.31 25.47 -19.44
CA GLY A 2 -9.14 26.14 -18.89
C GLY A 2 -8.19 25.15 -18.22
N SER A 3 -6.91 25.23 -18.56
CA SER A 3 -5.84 24.59 -17.79
C SER A 3 -5.83 25.24 -16.40
N SER A 4 -6.23 24.51 -15.37
CA SER A 4 -6.01 24.94 -13.99
C SER A 4 -4.50 25.12 -13.78
N SER A 5 -4.07 26.33 -13.41
CA SER A 5 -2.68 26.67 -13.08
C SER A 5 -2.20 26.07 -11.76
N ASP A 6 -2.96 25.11 -11.22
CA ASP A 6 -2.64 24.43 -9.97
C ASP A 6 -1.53 23.40 -10.19
N PRO A 7 -0.56 23.31 -9.26
CA PRO A 7 0.44 22.26 -9.32
C PRO A 7 -0.24 20.87 -9.27
N PRO A 8 0.41 19.84 -9.85
CA PRO A 8 -0.09 18.47 -9.77
C PRO A 8 -0.30 18.08 -8.30
N HIS A 9 -1.51 17.64 -7.99
CA HIS A 9 -1.88 17.21 -6.64
C HIS A 9 -2.64 15.89 -6.71
N PHE A 10 -2.65 15.17 -5.60
CA PHE A 10 -3.41 13.93 -5.45
C PHE A 10 -4.03 13.90 -4.06
N TYR A 11 -5.14 13.17 -3.94
CA TYR A 11 -5.81 12.94 -2.67
C TYR A 11 -5.20 11.73 -1.97
N VAL A 12 -5.24 11.73 -0.64
CA VAL A 12 -4.79 10.60 0.20
C VAL A 12 -5.70 10.52 1.41
N TYR A 13 -5.96 9.32 1.89
CA TYR A 13 -6.68 9.10 3.15
C TYR A 13 -5.90 9.68 4.33
N GLN A 14 -6.55 10.50 5.15
CA GLN A 14 -5.92 11.13 6.33
C GLN A 14 -5.35 10.10 7.33
N CYS A 15 -6.00 8.93 7.46
CA CYS A 15 -5.57 7.87 8.37
C CYS A 15 -4.20 7.27 8.03
N LEU A 16 -3.71 7.41 6.79
CA LEU A 16 -2.37 6.95 6.42
C LEU A 16 -1.30 7.70 7.22
N PHE A 17 -1.46 9.01 7.37
CA PHE A 17 -0.54 9.84 8.13
C PHE A 17 -0.80 9.77 9.63
N LYS A 18 -2.08 9.86 10.03
CA LYS A 18 -2.47 9.97 11.43
C LYS A 18 -2.35 8.64 12.19
N ASP A 19 -2.83 7.56 11.60
CA ASP A 19 -3.02 6.29 12.30
C ASP A 19 -1.99 5.24 11.87
N LEU A 20 -1.61 5.21 10.59
CA LEU A 20 -0.62 4.25 10.04
C LEU A 20 0.82 4.77 10.06
N GLY A 21 1.01 6.07 10.30
CA GLY A 21 2.33 6.69 10.39
C GLY A 21 3.13 6.67 9.09
N VAL A 22 2.46 6.63 7.93
CA VAL A 22 3.07 6.86 6.61
C VAL A 22 3.67 8.27 6.59
N ARG A 23 4.83 8.44 5.96
CA ARG A 23 5.56 9.72 5.88
C ARG A 23 5.87 10.06 4.43
N LEU A 24 5.95 11.36 4.12
CA LEU A 24 6.43 11.86 2.83
C LEU A 24 7.90 12.31 2.92
N PRO A 25 8.69 12.16 1.84
CA PRO A 25 8.35 11.43 0.61
C PRO A 25 8.12 9.93 0.92
N PHE A 26 7.31 9.26 0.09
CA PHE A 26 7.08 7.83 0.24
C PHE A 26 8.42 7.07 0.18
N THR A 27 8.48 5.94 0.87
CA THR A 27 9.65 5.06 0.83
C THR A 27 9.81 4.45 -0.56
N GLN A 28 11.03 4.04 -0.92
CA GLN A 28 11.29 3.38 -2.20
C GLN A 28 10.37 2.16 -2.41
N PHE A 29 10.18 1.36 -1.36
CA PHE A 29 9.27 0.21 -1.39
C PHE A 29 7.81 0.58 -1.71
N GLU A 30 7.28 1.64 -1.10
CA GLU A 30 5.91 2.11 -1.37
C GLU A 30 5.78 2.63 -2.81
N CYS A 31 6.78 3.38 -3.29
CA CYS A 31 6.85 3.83 -4.68
C CYS A 31 6.91 2.65 -5.66
N ASP A 32 7.77 1.66 -5.40
CA ASP A 32 7.93 0.47 -6.24
C ASP A 32 6.64 -0.33 -6.32
N PHE A 33 5.93 -0.47 -5.19
CA PHE A 33 4.63 -1.14 -5.17
C PHE A 33 3.60 -0.36 -5.99
N LEU A 34 3.44 0.95 -5.76
CA LEU A 34 2.50 1.80 -6.49
C LEU A 34 2.77 1.79 -8.00
N ASN A 35 4.04 1.81 -8.40
CA ASN A 35 4.47 1.66 -9.79
C ASN A 35 4.14 0.27 -10.34
N PHE A 36 4.36 -0.79 -9.58
CA PHE A 36 4.03 -2.16 -9.98
C PHE A 36 2.54 -2.35 -10.28
N ILE A 37 1.67 -1.74 -9.47
CA ILE A 37 0.21 -1.78 -9.67
C ILE A 37 -0.30 -0.64 -10.57
N ASN A 38 0.58 0.24 -11.05
CA ASN A 38 0.27 1.44 -11.83
C ASN A 38 -0.93 2.23 -11.28
N SER A 39 -0.92 2.50 -9.98
CA SER A 39 -2.04 3.15 -9.28
C SER A 39 -1.59 4.26 -8.34
N ALA A 40 -2.47 5.23 -8.14
CA ALA A 40 -2.26 6.33 -7.21
C ALA A 40 -2.47 5.88 -5.74
N PRO A 41 -1.83 6.53 -4.76
CA PRO A 41 -1.99 6.23 -3.33
C PRO A 41 -3.44 6.18 -2.85
N CYS A 42 -4.32 7.01 -3.41
CA CYS A 42 -5.76 7.05 -3.08
C CYS A 42 -6.56 5.83 -3.54
N GLN A 43 -6.07 5.07 -4.52
CA GLN A 43 -6.76 3.89 -5.04
C GLN A 43 -6.54 2.66 -4.15
N LEU A 44 -5.53 2.72 -3.28
CA LEU A 44 -5.29 1.72 -2.26
C LEU A 44 -6.13 2.00 -1.03
N HIS A 45 -6.87 0.98 -0.57
CA HIS A 45 -7.60 1.07 0.67
C HIS A 45 -6.63 1.26 1.86
N PRO A 46 -7.01 2.01 2.92
CA PRO A 46 -6.15 2.17 4.10
C PRO A 46 -5.65 0.85 4.72
N ASN A 47 -6.46 -0.22 4.64
CA ASN A 47 -6.02 -1.55 5.08
C ASN A 47 -4.77 -2.05 4.34
N THR A 48 -4.69 -1.82 3.03
CA THR A 48 -3.53 -2.18 2.19
C THR A 48 -2.27 -1.44 2.67
N TRP A 49 -2.40 -0.16 3.00
CA TRP A 49 -1.31 0.60 3.61
C TRP A 49 -0.90 0.07 4.99
N GLY A 50 -1.86 -0.43 5.77
CA GLY A 50 -1.59 -1.10 7.04
C GLY A 50 -0.66 -2.32 6.88
N PHE A 51 -0.86 -3.12 5.83
CA PHE A 51 0.03 -4.25 5.53
C PHE A 51 1.45 -3.80 5.16
N PHE A 52 1.62 -2.70 4.40
CA PHE A 52 2.96 -2.16 4.15
C PHE A 52 3.66 -1.78 5.44
N ARG A 53 2.96 -1.07 6.33
CA ARG A 53 3.52 -0.64 7.61
C ARG A 53 3.88 -1.84 8.48
N ALA A 54 3.01 -2.83 8.60
CA ALA A 54 3.28 -4.03 9.37
C ALA A 54 4.48 -4.81 8.83
N PHE A 55 4.59 -4.93 7.51
CA PHE A 55 5.73 -5.60 6.86
C PHE A 55 7.04 -4.83 7.03
N GLN A 56 7.03 -3.51 6.84
CA GLN A 56 8.20 -2.65 7.09
C GLN A 56 8.69 -2.76 8.55
N VAL A 57 7.77 -2.73 9.52
CA VAL A 57 8.11 -2.89 10.94
C VAL A 57 8.69 -4.28 11.22
N LEU A 58 8.12 -5.33 10.64
CA LEU A 58 8.65 -6.70 10.79
C LEU A 58 10.05 -6.84 10.20
N CYS A 59 10.27 -6.34 8.97
CA CYS A 59 11.58 -6.34 8.35
C CYS A 59 12.60 -5.59 9.20
N SER A 60 12.23 -4.42 9.72
CA SER A 60 13.08 -3.64 10.63
C SER A 60 13.39 -4.40 11.93
N ALA A 61 12.43 -5.11 12.51
CA ALA A 61 12.63 -5.89 13.72
C ALA A 61 13.53 -7.11 13.50
N LEU A 62 13.46 -7.71 12.31
CA LEU A 62 14.30 -8.84 11.89
C LEU A 62 15.67 -8.41 11.34
N GLY A 63 15.91 -7.10 11.17
CA GLY A 63 17.15 -6.58 10.58
C GLY A 63 17.31 -6.91 9.08
N ILE A 64 16.20 -7.16 8.37
CA ILE A 64 16.19 -7.46 6.94
C ILE A 64 15.67 -6.26 6.15
N GLU A 65 16.10 -6.17 4.89
CA GLU A 65 15.60 -5.14 3.97
C GLU A 65 14.18 -5.46 3.50
N VAL A 66 13.37 -4.42 3.34
CA VAL A 66 12.01 -4.52 2.81
C VAL A 66 12.08 -4.78 1.31
N SER A 67 11.45 -5.85 0.83
CA SER A 67 11.53 -6.28 -0.56
C SER A 67 10.14 -6.51 -1.17
N LEU A 68 9.89 -5.88 -2.32
CA LEU A 68 8.63 -6.02 -3.05
C LEU A 68 8.32 -7.47 -3.46
N PRO A 69 9.26 -8.25 -4.06
CA PRO A 69 9.04 -9.66 -4.34
C PRO A 69 8.66 -10.49 -3.10
N VAL A 70 9.32 -10.24 -1.96
CA VAL A 70 9.03 -10.95 -0.70
C VAL A 70 7.65 -10.56 -0.19
N PHE A 71 7.29 -9.29 -0.27
CA PHE A 71 5.96 -8.82 0.08
C PHE A 71 4.87 -9.51 -0.77
N LEU A 72 5.04 -9.54 -2.09
CA LEU A 72 4.10 -10.18 -3.02
C LEU A 72 4.03 -11.71 -2.87
N HIS A 73 5.04 -12.33 -2.26
CA HIS A 73 4.97 -13.74 -1.89
C HIS A 73 3.95 -14.00 -0.77
N PHE A 74 3.94 -13.13 0.25
CA PHE A 74 3.07 -13.25 1.41
C PHE A 74 1.68 -12.64 1.22
N TYR A 75 1.53 -11.63 0.35
CA TYR A 75 0.28 -10.91 0.13
C TYR A 75 -0.15 -10.95 -1.32
N GLN A 76 -1.40 -11.31 -1.54
CA GLN A 76 -2.03 -11.30 -2.85
C GLN A 76 -2.91 -10.06 -2.99
N LEU A 77 -2.68 -9.30 -4.07
CA LEU A 77 -3.54 -8.19 -4.46
C LEU A 77 -4.83 -8.74 -5.07
N LYS A 78 -5.98 -8.30 -4.55
CA LYS A 78 -7.28 -8.52 -5.17
C LYS A 78 -7.86 -7.18 -5.61
N MET A 79 -8.27 -7.14 -6.87
CA MET A 79 -9.04 -6.05 -7.43
C MET A 79 -10.51 -6.21 -7.05
N GLY A 80 -11.09 -5.21 -6.40
CA GLY A 80 -12.53 -5.11 -6.22
C GLY A 80 -13.24 -4.97 -7.57
N VAL A 81 -14.47 -5.48 -7.65
CA VAL A 81 -15.32 -5.36 -8.85
C VAL A 81 -15.74 -3.88 -9.04
N PRO A 82 -15.82 -3.36 -10.29
CA PRO A 82 -16.24 -1.98 -10.58
C PRO A 82 -17.57 -1.59 -9.91
N PRO A 83 -17.82 -0.29 -9.59
CA PRO A 83 -17.23 0.88 -10.25
C PRO A 83 -16.04 1.53 -9.52
N TYR A 84 -15.69 1.08 -8.30
CA TYR A 84 -14.70 1.78 -7.47
C TYR A 84 -13.31 1.13 -7.47
N GLY A 85 -13.15 -0.07 -8.05
CA GLY A 85 -11.85 -0.68 -8.39
C GLY A 85 -10.83 -0.73 -7.25
N LEU A 86 -11.27 -0.73 -5.98
CA LEU A 86 -10.37 -0.62 -4.84
C LEU A 86 -9.48 -1.87 -4.75
N MET A 87 -8.20 -1.61 -4.50
CA MET A 87 -7.16 -2.64 -4.36
C MET A 87 -7.00 -3.01 -2.89
N PHE A 88 -7.26 -4.28 -2.58
CA PHE A 88 -7.09 -4.83 -1.22
C PHE A 88 -6.08 -5.97 -1.25
N LEU A 89 -5.23 -6.04 -0.22
CA LEU A 89 -4.36 -7.18 0.01
C LEU A 89 -5.05 -8.21 0.88
N ASN A 90 -4.84 -9.48 0.54
CA ASN A 90 -5.16 -10.63 1.38
C ASN A 90 -3.90 -11.47 1.63
N GLY A 91 -3.89 -12.24 2.72
CA GLY A 91 -2.86 -13.24 2.94
C GLY A 91 -2.81 -14.26 1.79
N SER A 92 -1.60 -14.63 1.38
CA SER A 92 -1.38 -15.65 0.35
C SER A 92 -1.85 -17.02 0.84
N LYS A 93 -2.25 -17.89 -0.10
CA LYS A 93 -2.64 -19.29 0.18
C LYS A 93 -1.53 -20.12 0.85
N ALA A 94 -0.28 -19.66 0.76
CA ALA A 94 0.87 -20.29 1.41
C ALA A 94 1.00 -19.98 2.92
N GLY A 95 0.07 -19.18 3.48
CA GLY A 95 0.13 -18.68 4.85
C GLY A 95 0.42 -17.17 4.84
N GLY A 96 -0.58 -16.37 5.20
CA GLY A 96 -0.39 -14.93 5.36
C GLY A 96 0.48 -14.63 6.57
N LEU A 97 1.47 -13.75 6.41
CA LEU A 97 2.40 -13.35 7.47
C LEU A 97 1.69 -12.59 8.61
N PHE A 98 0.59 -11.90 8.29
CA PHE A 98 -0.37 -11.35 9.25
C PHE A 98 -1.79 -11.76 8.88
N SER A 99 -2.53 -12.31 9.85
CA SER A 99 -3.97 -12.54 9.77
C SER A 99 -4.69 -11.53 10.66
N LEU A 100 -4.88 -10.30 10.19
CA LEU A 100 -5.68 -9.31 10.91
C LEU A 100 -7.11 -9.30 10.36
N TYR A 101 -8.04 -9.68 11.26
CA TYR A 101 -9.50 -9.79 11.14
C TYR A 101 -10.02 -10.41 9.83
N SER A 102 -10.37 -11.69 9.93
CA SER A 102 -11.23 -12.38 8.96
C SER A 102 -12.69 -11.99 9.13
#